data_AF-M4VEV0-F1
#
_entry.id   AF-M4VEV0-F1
#
_cell.length_a   1.000
_cell.length_b   1.000
_cell.length_c   1.000
_cell.angle_alpha   90.00
_cell.angle_beta   90.00
_cell.angle_gamma   90.00
#
_symmetry.space_group_name_H-M   'P 1'
#
loop_
_entity.id
_entity.type
_entity.pdbx_description
1 polymer ?
#
loop_
_entity_poly.entity_id
_entity_poly.type
_entity_poly.pdbx_seq_one_letter_code
_entity_poly.pdbx_strand_id
1 'polypeptide(L)'
;MFFRKKSPIPSKSTADYRATRYTPSNKTVTYFDNSKHYEVLKKVTCSTPFTAFHINPDGNIANCCFYWMPTFIGNITETSLLKIIDGTVSREAKQSVQDGSFKMCDSNICPVMIDYIHAGKVTEPLMPLEKLPEINQKKLLLFLDYDQSCNLYCGSCRNERILHSLNNAPAKLLQIHEAVTRQIQELLEGGYQLTLQITSSGDGFASPFYWSFLQNIKQDDNFKIRFATNGTLMTRERLMHPYAQKIDHIEVSIDAACESTYEKIRRGGNFKALVKNLNNLDSMISNRELTNIGKWNMNFVVQKDNYKEMADFARWALSYKNLNRVWYLLIYDWGHLSPQEFASKAVWYEDHPEHQDFLTALKDPVFDDPRIFLGNVGAHRKKAFAQI
;
A
#
# COMPACT_ATOMS: atom_id res chain seq x y z
N MET A 1 17.86 17.41 45.69
CA MET A 1 17.12 16.16 45.44
C MET A 1 16.26 16.37 44.20
N PHE A 2 16.44 15.52 43.19
CA PHE A 2 16.18 15.83 41.78
C PHE A 2 14.70 16.00 41.41
N PHE A 3 14.39 17.14 40.79
CA PHE A 3 13.14 17.48 40.13
C PHE A 3 13.00 16.71 38.80
N ARG A 4 11.93 15.92 38.62
CA ARG A 4 11.53 15.39 37.30
C ARG A 4 10.84 16.51 36.50
N LYS A 5 11.54 17.04 35.49
CA LYS A 5 10.99 17.96 34.50
C LYS A 5 9.88 17.26 33.70
N LYS A 6 8.65 17.80 33.77
CA LYS A 6 7.62 17.58 32.74
C LYS A 6 8.10 18.29 31.48
N SER A 7 8.33 17.56 30.39
CA SER A 7 8.51 18.18 29.08
C SER A 7 7.18 18.78 28.63
N PRO A 8 7.15 20.03 28.12
CA PRO A 8 5.94 20.62 27.59
C PRO A 8 5.56 19.94 26.28
N ILE A 9 4.33 19.43 26.23
CA ILE A 9 3.67 18.98 24.99
C ILE A 9 3.44 20.25 24.14
N PRO A 10 3.97 20.34 22.91
CA PRO A 10 3.66 21.49 22.06
C PRO A 10 2.20 21.37 21.60
N SER A 11 1.41 22.40 21.91
CA SER A 11 0.07 22.60 21.34
C SER A 11 0.21 22.86 19.84
N LYS A 12 0.04 21.81 19.03
CA LYS A 12 -0.03 21.97 17.57
C LYS A 12 -1.48 22.19 17.18
N SER A 13 -1.73 23.32 16.52
CA SER A 13 -2.94 23.59 15.77
C SER A 13 -3.11 22.51 14.69
N THR A 14 -4.36 22.26 14.33
CA THR A 14 -4.84 21.23 13.39
C THR A 14 -4.35 21.37 11.93
N ALA A 15 -3.31 22.17 11.68
CA ALA A 15 -2.70 22.43 10.37
C ALA A 15 -1.33 21.75 10.14
N ASP A 16 -0.86 20.93 11.09
CA ASP A 16 0.50 20.38 11.08
C ASP A 16 0.54 18.89 10.71
N TYR A 17 -0.34 18.45 9.81
CA TYR A 17 -0.25 17.15 9.09
C TYR A 17 0.89 17.17 8.06
N ARG A 18 2.05 17.70 8.45
CA ARG A 18 3.29 17.52 7.68
C ARG A 18 3.67 16.06 7.82
N ALA A 19 3.37 15.30 6.76
CA ALA A 19 3.80 13.94 6.50
C ALA A 19 5.00 13.55 7.37
N THR A 20 4.77 12.68 8.34
CA THR A 20 5.85 12.08 9.12
C THR A 20 6.76 11.36 8.14
N ARG A 21 7.92 11.99 7.87
CA ARG A 21 8.95 11.50 6.97
C ARG A 21 9.21 10.02 7.27
N TYR A 22 9.09 9.17 6.25
CA TYR A 22 9.75 7.87 6.28
C TYR A 22 11.23 8.14 6.59
N THR A 23 11.66 7.74 7.78
CA THR A 23 13.05 7.86 8.21
C THR A 23 13.62 6.44 8.26
N PRO A 24 14.27 5.99 7.17
CA PRO A 24 14.87 4.66 7.10
C PRO A 24 16.07 4.58 8.05
N SER A 25 15.81 4.35 9.34
CA SER A 25 16.85 4.03 10.34
C SER A 25 16.34 3.87 11.77
N ASN A 26 15.14 4.36 12.12
CA ASN A 26 14.74 4.34 13.53
C ASN A 26 14.26 2.96 13.97
N LYS A 27 15.16 2.18 14.58
CA LYS A 27 14.86 0.95 15.35
C LYS A 27 14.02 1.22 16.62
N THR A 28 13.55 2.44 16.82
CA THR A 28 12.87 2.88 18.05
C THR A 28 11.39 2.53 17.97
N VAL A 29 10.91 1.76 18.95
CA VAL A 29 9.47 1.52 19.14
C VAL A 29 8.79 2.86 19.43
N THR A 30 7.79 3.21 18.63
CA THR A 30 7.01 4.45 18.81
C THR A 30 5.69 4.11 19.48
N TYR A 31 5.35 4.87 20.52
CA TYR A 31 4.07 4.77 21.22
C TYR A 31 3.23 6.02 20.97
N PHE A 32 1.93 5.82 20.80
CA PHE A 32 0.95 6.86 20.54
C PHE A 32 -0.04 6.98 21.71
N ASP A 33 -0.36 8.21 22.08
CA ASP A 33 -1.39 8.49 23.09
C ASP A 33 -2.78 8.54 22.42
N ASN A 34 -3.52 7.44 22.57
CA ASN A 34 -4.89 7.30 22.10
C ASN A 34 -5.92 7.42 23.25
N SER A 35 -5.54 7.93 24.42
CA SER A 35 -6.41 8.00 25.61
C SER A 35 -7.75 8.70 25.34
N LYS A 36 -7.73 9.78 24.55
CA LYS A 36 -8.93 10.51 24.08
C LYS A 36 -9.94 9.66 23.29
N HIS A 37 -9.50 8.54 22.72
CA HIS A 37 -10.32 7.64 21.88
C HIS A 37 -10.57 6.28 22.54
N TYR A 38 -10.03 6.03 23.74
CA TYR A 38 -10.07 4.73 24.40
C TYR A 38 -11.49 4.17 24.54
N GLU A 39 -12.45 4.99 24.97
CA GLU A 39 -13.85 4.57 25.18
C GLU A 39 -14.53 4.05 23.91
N VAL A 40 -14.09 4.52 22.74
CA VAL A 40 -14.60 4.09 21.43
C VAL A 40 -13.81 2.88 20.94
N LEU A 41 -12.48 2.92 21.06
CA LEU A 41 -11.56 1.89 20.57
C LEU A 41 -11.63 0.58 21.36
N LYS A 42 -11.97 0.61 22.65
CA LYS A 42 -12.12 -0.60 23.48
C LYS A 42 -13.21 -1.57 23.02
N LYS A 43 -14.04 -1.17 22.05
CA LYS A 43 -15.12 -1.99 21.47
C LYS A 43 -14.68 -2.71 20.19
N VAL A 44 -13.49 -2.42 19.68
CA VAL A 44 -12.96 -2.96 18.43
C VAL A 44 -11.55 -3.49 18.61
N THR A 45 -11.12 -4.28 17.64
CA THR A 45 -9.78 -4.81 17.51
C THR A 45 -9.34 -4.79 16.04
N CYS A 46 -8.10 -5.15 15.76
CA CYS A 46 -7.54 -5.18 14.41
C CYS A 46 -6.81 -6.50 14.16
N SER A 47 -7.07 -7.13 13.02
CA SER A 47 -6.46 -8.41 12.64
C SER A 47 -5.02 -8.26 12.10
N THR A 48 -4.66 -7.08 11.56
CA THR A 48 -3.37 -6.83 10.88
C THR A 48 -2.14 -7.23 11.68
N PRO A 49 -2.00 -6.88 12.98
CA PRO A 49 -0.80 -7.22 13.78
C PRO A 49 -0.50 -8.71 13.88
N PHE A 50 -1.48 -9.56 13.57
CA PHE A 50 -1.37 -11.00 13.64
C PHE A 50 -1.15 -11.67 12.29
N THR A 51 -1.61 -11.04 11.20
CA THR A 51 -1.66 -11.70 9.89
C THR A 51 -0.82 -11.04 8.81
N ALA A 52 -0.45 -9.76 8.96
CA ALA A 52 0.21 -9.00 7.89
C ALA A 52 1.58 -8.45 8.32
N PHE A 53 2.60 -8.66 7.47
CA PHE A 53 3.98 -8.27 7.75
C PHE A 53 4.61 -7.61 6.53
N HIS A 54 5.09 -6.38 6.69
CA HIS A 54 5.77 -5.62 5.64
C HIS A 54 7.27 -5.64 5.83
N ILE A 55 8.00 -5.96 4.76
CA ILE A 55 9.46 -5.99 4.73
C ILE A 55 9.92 -4.80 3.89
N ASN A 56 10.50 -3.79 4.54
CA ASN A 56 10.93 -2.57 3.87
C ASN A 56 12.31 -2.72 3.18
N PRO A 57 12.81 -1.70 2.45
CA PRO A 57 14.13 -1.73 1.81
C PRO A 57 15.33 -1.88 2.76
N ASP A 58 15.13 -1.73 4.07
CA ASP A 58 16.15 -1.93 5.09
C ASP A 58 16.11 -3.34 5.71
N GLY A 59 15.17 -4.18 5.28
CA GLY A 59 14.90 -5.49 5.85
C GLY A 59 14.12 -5.44 7.17
N ASN A 60 13.73 -4.24 7.62
CA ASN A 60 12.92 -4.08 8.82
C ASN A 60 11.51 -4.59 8.56
N ILE A 61 10.91 -5.21 9.58
CA ILE A 61 9.58 -5.80 9.53
C ILE A 61 8.63 -4.97 10.36
N ALA A 62 7.49 -4.58 9.79
CA ALA A 62 6.37 -3.98 10.49
C ALA A 62 5.15 -4.91 10.40
N ASN A 63 4.36 -5.02 11.47
CA ASN A 63 3.11 -5.79 11.50
C ASN A 63 1.86 -4.94 11.15
N CYS A 64 2.09 -3.87 10.39
CA CYS A 64 1.11 -3.01 9.74
C CYS A 64 1.89 -2.22 8.67
N CYS A 65 1.17 -1.55 7.77
CA CYS A 65 1.78 -0.71 6.74
C CYS A 65 2.68 0.36 7.38
N PHE A 66 3.98 0.32 7.06
CA PHE A 66 4.99 1.19 7.69
C PHE A 66 4.87 2.67 7.31
N TYR A 67 4.00 3.00 6.35
CA TYR A 67 3.61 4.38 6.06
C TYR A 67 2.70 4.98 7.15
N TRP A 68 1.94 4.14 7.86
CA TRP A 68 1.00 4.55 8.91
C TRP A 68 1.47 4.21 10.32
N MET A 69 2.41 3.26 10.44
CA MET A 69 2.95 2.78 11.70
C MET A 69 4.48 2.77 11.64
N PRO A 70 5.19 3.71 12.30
CA PRO A 70 6.65 3.81 12.24
C PRO A 70 7.36 2.79 13.16
N THR A 71 6.64 1.81 13.70
CA THR A 71 7.21 0.80 14.60
C THR A 71 7.61 -0.46 13.83
N PHE A 72 8.90 -0.76 13.85
CA PHE A 72 9.42 -2.04 13.37
C PHE A 72 9.52 -3.04 14.53
N ILE A 73 9.11 -4.28 14.26
CA ILE A 73 9.09 -5.39 15.21
C ILE A 73 10.32 -6.30 15.12
N GLY A 74 11.18 -6.11 14.11
CA GLY A 74 12.43 -6.85 13.91
C GLY A 74 13.04 -6.59 12.53
N ASN A 75 14.09 -7.34 12.17
CA ASN A 75 14.73 -7.28 10.85
C ASN A 75 14.96 -8.70 10.30
N ILE A 76 14.54 -8.92 9.04
CA ILE A 76 14.56 -10.22 8.37
C ILE A 76 15.98 -10.80 8.19
N THR A 77 17.01 -9.95 8.23
CA THR A 77 18.41 -10.36 8.10
C THR A 77 19.06 -10.72 9.44
N GLU A 78 18.46 -10.33 10.56
CA GLU A 78 19.01 -10.52 11.91
C GLU A 78 18.52 -11.83 12.56
N THR A 79 17.26 -12.24 12.31
CA THR A 79 16.66 -13.45 12.89
C THR A 79 15.49 -13.96 12.05
N SER A 80 14.92 -15.11 12.37
CA SER A 80 13.81 -15.68 11.61
C SER A 80 12.50 -14.89 11.78
N LEU A 81 11.69 -14.85 10.73
CA LEU A 81 10.40 -14.17 10.70
C LEU A 81 9.47 -14.66 11.82
N LEU A 82 9.44 -15.96 12.11
CA LEU A 82 8.65 -16.50 13.22
C LEU A 82 9.13 -15.97 14.59
N LYS A 83 10.44 -15.88 14.82
CA LYS A 83 10.99 -15.26 16.05
C LYS A 83 10.63 -13.77 16.15
N ILE A 84 10.54 -13.07 15.03
CA ILE A 84 10.12 -11.66 14.97
C ILE A 84 8.62 -11.54 15.31
N ILE A 85 7.78 -12.39 14.71
CA ILE A 85 6.33 -12.45 14.96
C ILE A 85 6.02 -12.79 16.42
N ASP A 86 6.83 -13.65 17.05
CA ASP A 86 6.70 -14.04 18.46
C ASP A 86 7.53 -13.17 19.41
N GLY A 87 8.19 -12.13 18.88
CA GLY A 87 9.03 -11.21 19.63
C GLY A 87 8.22 -10.31 20.58
N THR A 88 8.90 -9.73 21.55
CA THR A 88 8.30 -8.87 22.58
C THR A 88 7.51 -7.70 21.98
N VAL A 89 8.09 -7.00 21.01
CA VAL A 89 7.45 -5.83 20.36
C VAL A 89 6.20 -6.25 19.57
N SER A 90 6.24 -7.40 18.88
CA SER A 90 5.07 -7.91 18.15
C SER A 90 3.95 -8.34 19.11
N ARG A 91 4.29 -9.00 20.22
CA ARG A 91 3.32 -9.34 21.28
C ARG A 91 2.68 -8.10 21.90
N GLU A 92 3.46 -7.06 22.12
CA GLU A 92 2.94 -5.78 22.62
C GLU A 92 1.99 -5.12 21.63
N ALA A 93 2.29 -5.15 20.33
CA ALA A 93 1.41 -4.63 19.29
C ALA A 93 0.08 -5.39 19.25
N LYS A 94 0.14 -6.73 19.29
CA LYS A 94 -1.02 -7.63 19.36
C LYS A 94 -1.87 -7.35 20.62
N GLN A 95 -1.23 -7.20 21.78
CA GLN A 95 -1.92 -6.88 23.03
C GLN A 95 -2.60 -5.51 22.96
N SER A 96 -1.94 -4.51 22.35
CA SER A 96 -2.48 -3.15 22.29
C SER A 96 -3.79 -3.04 21.50
N VAL A 97 -3.99 -3.88 20.47
CA VAL A 97 -5.24 -3.91 19.71
C VAL A 97 -6.31 -4.78 20.36
N GLN A 98 -5.96 -5.57 21.38
CA GLN A 98 -6.88 -6.38 22.17
C GLN A 98 -7.37 -5.67 23.44
N ASP A 99 -6.52 -4.84 24.06
CA ASP A 99 -6.86 -4.08 25.27
C ASP A 99 -7.50 -2.72 24.99
N GLY A 100 -7.68 -2.37 23.71
CA GLY A 100 -8.29 -1.12 23.26
C GLY A 100 -7.37 0.09 23.33
N SER A 101 -6.12 -0.04 23.79
CA SER A 101 -5.18 1.07 23.87
C SER A 101 -4.70 1.53 22.48
N PHE A 102 -4.55 0.58 21.54
CA PHE A 102 -3.93 0.80 20.24
C PHE A 102 -2.62 1.58 20.34
N LYS A 103 -1.88 1.45 21.46
CA LYS A 103 -0.75 2.34 21.80
C LYS A 103 0.42 2.28 20.82
N MET A 104 0.41 1.34 19.88
CA MET A 104 1.40 1.20 18.81
C MET A 104 0.86 1.65 17.44
N CYS A 105 -0.35 2.20 17.40
CA CYS A 105 -1.02 2.70 16.21
C CYS A 105 -1.36 4.18 16.38
N ASP A 106 -1.12 4.98 15.33
CA ASP A 106 -1.51 6.39 15.33
C ASP A 106 -2.98 6.52 14.90
N SER A 107 -3.86 6.84 15.87
CA SER A 107 -5.29 7.05 15.61
C SER A 107 -5.58 8.28 14.73
N ASN A 108 -4.62 9.19 14.55
CA ASN A 108 -4.78 10.37 13.70
C ASN A 108 -4.38 10.09 12.24
N ILE A 109 -3.74 8.95 11.96
CA ILE A 109 -3.24 8.60 10.62
C ILE A 109 -3.88 7.32 10.08
N CYS A 110 -4.17 6.34 10.93
CA CYS A 110 -4.73 5.07 10.51
C CYS A 110 -6.14 5.24 9.91
N PRO A 111 -6.36 4.98 8.59
CA PRO A 111 -7.60 5.31 7.91
C PRO A 111 -8.81 4.56 8.48
N VAL A 112 -8.65 3.28 8.83
CA VAL A 112 -9.75 2.49 9.42
C VAL A 112 -10.09 2.92 10.84
N MET A 113 -9.12 3.43 11.60
CA MET A 113 -9.38 4.00 12.93
C MET A 113 -10.10 5.35 12.79
N ILE A 114 -9.68 6.21 11.86
CA ILE A 114 -10.33 7.50 11.60
C ILE A 114 -11.80 7.29 11.20
N ASP A 115 -12.07 6.37 10.27
CA ASP A 115 -13.43 6.04 9.83
C ASP A 115 -14.29 5.55 11.01
N TYR A 116 -13.73 4.69 11.86
CA TYR A 116 -14.46 4.18 13.02
C TYR A 116 -14.69 5.24 14.10
N ILE A 117 -13.67 6.02 14.46
CA ILE A 117 -13.75 7.06 15.49
C ILE A 117 -14.76 8.14 15.11
N HIS A 118 -14.78 8.57 13.84
CA HIS A 118 -15.64 9.67 13.41
C HIS A 118 -17.02 9.24 12.87
N ALA A 119 -17.13 8.04 12.30
CA ALA A 119 -18.37 7.59 11.64
C ALA A 119 -18.93 6.28 12.21
N GLY A 120 -18.29 5.67 13.21
CA GLY A 120 -18.70 4.37 13.76
C GLY A 120 -18.60 3.22 12.75
N LYS A 121 -17.94 3.45 11.61
CA LYS A 121 -17.88 2.50 10.50
C LYS A 121 -16.78 1.49 10.76
N VAL A 122 -17.16 0.22 10.92
CA VAL A 122 -16.21 -0.88 11.09
C VAL A 122 -15.91 -1.47 9.71
N THR A 123 -14.63 -1.40 9.31
CA THR A 123 -14.13 -1.93 8.03
C THR A 123 -12.89 -2.76 8.27
N GLU A 124 -12.82 -3.92 7.60
CA GLU A 124 -11.61 -4.76 7.62
C GLU A 124 -10.37 -3.92 7.29
N PRO A 125 -9.28 -4.05 8.07
CA PRO A 125 -9.01 -5.10 9.07
C PRO A 125 -9.52 -4.80 10.49
N LEU A 126 -10.21 -3.68 10.72
CA LEU A 126 -10.84 -3.35 12.00
C LEU A 126 -12.14 -4.14 12.15
N MET A 127 -12.37 -4.70 13.34
CA MET A 127 -13.51 -5.57 13.62
C MET A 127 -13.97 -5.43 15.07
N PRO A 128 -15.20 -5.84 15.43
CA PRO A 128 -15.64 -5.87 16.83
C PRO A 128 -14.72 -6.73 17.69
N LEU A 129 -14.46 -6.31 18.94
CA LEU A 129 -13.49 -6.99 19.81
C LEU A 129 -13.88 -8.46 20.07
N GLU A 130 -15.18 -8.75 20.19
CA GLU A 130 -15.69 -10.10 20.42
C GLU A 130 -15.53 -11.02 19.21
N LYS A 131 -15.20 -10.44 18.05
CA LYS A 131 -15.02 -11.14 16.78
C LYS A 131 -13.55 -11.32 16.41
N LEU A 132 -12.59 -11.08 17.30
CA LEU A 132 -11.21 -11.47 17.03
C LEU A 132 -11.23 -12.98 16.72
N PRO A 133 -11.03 -13.40 15.46
CA PRO A 133 -11.23 -14.80 15.11
C PRO A 133 -10.19 -15.64 15.85
N GLU A 134 -10.38 -16.96 15.90
CA GLU A 134 -9.23 -17.84 16.08
C GLU A 134 -8.26 -17.58 14.93
N ILE A 135 -7.30 -16.68 15.15
CA ILE A 135 -6.37 -16.28 14.12
C ILE A 135 -5.52 -17.50 13.82
N ASN A 136 -5.71 -18.06 12.63
CA ASN A 136 -4.86 -19.15 12.16
C ASN A 136 -3.44 -18.60 12.00
N GLN A 137 -2.59 -18.86 13.00
CA GLN A 137 -1.22 -18.38 13.07
C GLN A 137 -0.35 -18.88 11.90
N LYS A 138 -0.83 -19.88 11.14
CA LYS A 138 -0.16 -20.38 9.93
C LYS A 138 -0.57 -19.66 8.64
N LYS A 139 -1.51 -18.70 8.67
CA LYS A 139 -1.87 -17.88 7.50
C LYS A 139 -1.22 -16.51 7.59
N LEU A 140 -0.28 -16.22 6.70
CA LEU A 140 0.48 -14.97 6.70
C LEU A 140 0.33 -14.22 5.37
N LEU A 141 0.16 -12.91 5.45
CA LEU A 141 0.26 -11.96 4.35
C LEU A 141 1.60 -11.23 4.46
N LEU A 142 2.48 -11.44 3.50
CA LEU A 142 3.81 -10.84 3.47
C LEU A 142 3.86 -9.78 2.36
N PHE A 143 4.11 -8.54 2.73
CA PHE A 143 4.36 -7.46 1.79
C PHE A 143 5.87 -7.36 1.54
N LEU A 144 6.26 -7.72 0.33
CA LEU A 144 7.65 -7.73 -0.10
C LEU A 144 7.97 -6.36 -0.69
N ASP A 145 8.24 -5.37 0.16
CA ASP A 145 8.48 -3.97 -0.22
C ASP A 145 9.98 -3.62 -0.26
N TYR A 146 10.85 -4.62 -0.26
CA TYR A 146 12.29 -4.46 -0.07
C TYR A 146 13.08 -4.10 -1.33
N ASP A 147 12.56 -4.40 -2.53
CA ASP A 147 13.18 -4.00 -3.79
C ASP A 147 12.37 -2.89 -4.46
N GLN A 148 12.99 -1.72 -4.58
CA GLN A 148 12.38 -0.54 -5.17
C GLN A 148 12.53 -0.48 -6.70
N SER A 149 13.13 -1.50 -7.33
CA SER A 149 13.35 -1.55 -8.79
C SER A 149 12.05 -1.29 -9.57
N CYS A 150 12.11 -0.34 -10.51
CA CYS A 150 11.01 0.02 -11.38
C CYS A 150 11.54 0.55 -12.72
N ASN A 151 10.90 0.17 -13.83
CA ASN A 151 11.23 0.71 -15.16
C ASN A 151 10.78 2.17 -15.34
N LEU A 152 9.87 2.64 -14.46
CA LEU A 152 9.40 4.01 -14.40
C LEU A 152 10.06 4.80 -13.25
N TYR A 153 9.99 6.12 -13.33
CA TYR A 153 10.47 7.04 -12.30
C TYR A 153 9.48 8.19 -12.11
N CYS A 154 8.23 7.81 -11.83
CA CYS A 154 7.11 8.72 -11.63
C CYS A 154 7.45 9.84 -10.66
N GLY A 155 7.08 11.09 -10.98
CA GLY A 155 7.44 12.26 -10.15
C GLY A 155 6.90 12.20 -8.72
N SER A 156 5.79 11.48 -8.51
CA SER A 156 5.21 11.22 -7.19
C SER A 156 5.98 10.19 -6.35
N CYS A 157 6.82 9.35 -6.97
CA CYS A 157 7.48 8.24 -6.28
C CYS A 157 8.97 8.48 -6.03
N ARG A 158 9.67 9.11 -6.98
CA ARG A 158 11.14 9.24 -6.97
C ARG A 158 11.65 10.27 -7.98
N ASN A 159 12.86 10.76 -7.73
CA ASN A 159 13.53 11.69 -8.65
C ASN A 159 14.16 10.99 -9.85
N GLU A 160 14.72 9.79 -9.65
CA GLU A 160 15.48 9.04 -10.66
C GLU A 160 14.98 7.60 -10.82
N ARG A 161 15.38 6.96 -11.92
CA ARG A 161 15.07 5.53 -12.17
C ARG A 161 15.95 4.66 -11.28
N ILE A 162 15.30 3.77 -10.54
CA ILE A 162 15.96 2.74 -9.73
C ILE A 162 15.74 1.42 -10.45
N LEU A 163 16.81 0.81 -10.97
CA LEU A 163 16.75 -0.49 -11.62
C LEU A 163 18.02 -1.26 -11.27
N HIS A 164 17.89 -2.31 -10.46
CA HIS A 164 19.01 -3.16 -10.10
C HIS A 164 19.20 -4.30 -11.11
N SER A 165 20.33 -5.00 -11.02
CA SER A 165 20.54 -6.30 -11.67
C SER A 165 21.07 -7.29 -10.63
N LEU A 166 20.84 -8.59 -10.83
CA LEU A 166 21.32 -9.62 -9.88
C LEU A 166 22.85 -9.59 -9.71
N ASN A 167 23.59 -9.21 -10.76
CA ASN A 167 25.05 -9.17 -10.76
C ASN A 167 25.64 -7.84 -10.24
N ASN A 168 24.82 -6.79 -10.09
CA ASN A 168 25.28 -5.46 -9.72
C ASN A 168 24.27 -4.75 -8.81
N ALA A 169 23.79 -5.47 -7.79
CA ALA A 169 22.91 -4.91 -6.77
C ALA A 169 23.70 -4.55 -5.51
N PRO A 170 23.22 -3.58 -4.71
CA PRO A 170 23.78 -3.31 -3.39
C PRO A 170 23.81 -4.59 -2.53
N ALA A 171 24.92 -4.82 -1.83
CA ALA A 171 25.10 -6.01 -0.97
C ALA A 171 23.96 -6.19 0.04
N LYS A 172 23.43 -5.09 0.58
CA LYS A 172 22.29 -5.08 1.49
C LYS A 172 21.03 -5.68 0.84
N LEU A 173 20.74 -5.32 -0.41
CA LEU A 173 19.57 -5.83 -1.13
C LEU A 173 19.72 -7.33 -1.40
N LEU A 174 20.92 -7.78 -1.79
CA LEU A 174 21.23 -9.20 -1.97
C LEU A 174 20.99 -9.98 -0.66
N GLN A 175 21.53 -9.49 0.45
CA GLN A 175 21.36 -10.09 1.77
C GLN A 175 19.88 -10.18 2.18
N ILE A 176 19.11 -9.11 1.98
CA ILE A 176 17.66 -9.10 2.28
C ILE A 176 16.93 -10.10 1.38
N HIS A 177 17.21 -10.11 0.08
CA HIS A 177 16.57 -11.01 -0.87
C HIS A 177 16.83 -12.49 -0.55
N GLU A 178 18.08 -12.84 -0.22
CA GLU A 178 18.45 -14.19 0.21
C GLU A 178 17.72 -14.58 1.51
N ALA A 179 17.70 -13.67 2.50
CA ALA A 179 17.02 -13.91 3.76
C ALA A 179 15.51 -14.10 3.59
N VAL A 180 14.86 -13.29 2.75
CA VAL A 180 13.42 -13.40 2.44
C VAL A 180 13.13 -14.72 1.71
N THR A 181 13.88 -15.03 0.66
CA THR A 181 13.65 -16.23 -0.17
C THR A 181 13.79 -17.50 0.67
N ARG A 182 14.86 -17.60 1.46
CA ARG A 182 15.08 -18.73 2.37
C ARG A 182 13.94 -18.89 3.38
N GLN A 183 13.55 -17.80 4.04
CA GLN A 183 12.54 -17.88 5.10
C GLN A 183 11.13 -18.13 4.57
N ILE A 184 10.80 -17.66 3.37
CA ILE A 184 9.54 -18.04 2.71
C ILE A 184 9.53 -19.54 2.44
N GLN A 185 10.64 -20.10 1.94
CA GLN A 185 10.76 -21.54 1.68
C GLN A 185 10.60 -22.35 2.98
N GLU A 186 11.28 -21.96 4.06
CA GLU A 186 11.14 -22.58 5.39
C GLU A 186 9.70 -22.54 5.91
N LEU A 187 8.98 -21.42 5.71
CA LEU A 187 7.58 -21.29 6.10
C LEU A 187 6.67 -22.25 5.31
N LEU A 188 6.86 -22.34 3.99
CA LEU A 188 6.08 -23.26 3.15
C LEU A 188 6.32 -24.71 3.55
N GLU A 189 7.57 -25.09 3.80
CA GLU A 189 7.93 -26.42 4.32
C GLU A 189 7.34 -26.69 5.71
N GLY A 190 7.21 -25.66 6.55
CA GLY A 190 6.52 -25.71 7.84
C GLY A 190 4.98 -25.77 7.75
N GLY A 191 4.42 -25.81 6.54
CA GLY A 191 2.98 -25.88 6.27
C GLY A 191 2.24 -24.56 6.51
N TYR A 192 2.93 -23.42 6.39
CA TYR A 192 2.28 -22.10 6.40
C TYR A 192 1.62 -21.82 5.06
N GLN A 193 0.47 -21.16 5.12
CA GLN A 193 -0.22 -20.62 3.95
C GLN A 193 0.14 -19.15 3.78
N LEU A 194 0.75 -18.79 2.65
CA LEU A 194 1.30 -17.47 2.42
C LEU A 194 0.54 -16.72 1.33
N THR A 195 0.26 -15.44 1.56
CA THR A 195 -0.08 -14.50 0.50
C THR A 195 1.08 -13.54 0.34
N LEU A 196 1.69 -13.48 -0.83
CA LEU A 196 2.84 -12.63 -1.11
C LEU A 196 2.39 -11.41 -1.91
N GLN A 197 2.42 -10.23 -1.31
CA GLN A 197 2.20 -8.97 -2.01
C GLN A 197 3.53 -8.48 -2.62
N ILE A 198 3.59 -8.44 -3.95
CA ILE A 198 4.77 -8.05 -4.74
C ILE A 198 4.34 -6.92 -5.68
N THR A 199 4.69 -5.67 -5.46
CA THR A 199 5.40 -5.02 -4.34
C THR A 199 4.67 -3.70 -4.07
N SER A 200 4.96 -2.99 -2.98
CA SER A 200 4.41 -1.64 -2.74
C SER A 200 5.44 -0.52 -2.95
N SER A 201 6.70 -0.84 -3.27
CA SER A 201 7.80 0.15 -3.37
C SER A 201 8.54 0.18 -4.72
N GLY A 202 8.27 -0.79 -5.60
CA GLY A 202 8.83 -0.92 -6.94
C GLY A 202 7.75 -1.32 -7.96
N ASP A 203 8.15 -2.07 -8.99
CA ASP A 203 7.23 -2.75 -9.89
C ASP A 203 7.52 -4.25 -9.95
N GLY A 204 6.48 -5.07 -9.76
CA GLY A 204 6.62 -6.52 -9.65
C GLY A 204 7.20 -7.21 -10.90
N PHE A 205 7.04 -6.61 -12.08
CA PHE A 205 7.64 -7.11 -13.32
C PHE A 205 9.01 -6.45 -13.60
N ALA A 206 9.27 -5.24 -13.14
CA ALA A 206 10.58 -4.60 -13.36
C ALA A 206 11.70 -5.18 -12.49
N SER A 207 11.38 -5.68 -11.29
CA SER A 207 12.37 -6.22 -10.36
C SER A 207 12.97 -7.55 -10.86
N PRO A 208 14.29 -7.63 -11.06
CA PRO A 208 14.94 -8.91 -11.35
C PRO A 208 14.94 -9.85 -10.13
N PHE A 209 14.83 -9.31 -8.92
CA PHE A 209 14.79 -10.07 -7.67
C PHE A 209 13.46 -10.80 -7.51
N TYR A 210 12.34 -10.09 -7.65
CA TYR A 210 11.03 -10.74 -7.63
C TYR A 210 10.88 -11.72 -8.78
N TRP A 211 11.40 -11.39 -9.96
CA TRP A 211 11.42 -12.32 -11.08
C TRP A 211 12.18 -13.61 -10.76
N SER A 212 13.43 -13.48 -10.29
CA SER A 212 14.25 -14.63 -9.88
C SER A 212 13.55 -15.46 -8.81
N PHE A 213 13.00 -14.82 -7.77
CA PHE A 213 12.26 -15.51 -6.72
C PHE A 213 11.06 -16.29 -7.26
N LEU A 214 10.23 -15.67 -8.11
CA LEU A 214 9.02 -16.30 -8.64
C LEU A 214 9.31 -17.45 -9.61
N GLN A 215 10.46 -17.42 -10.29
CA GLN A 215 10.92 -18.52 -11.15
C GLN A 215 11.47 -19.70 -10.35
N ASN A 216 12.10 -19.44 -9.20
CA ASN A 216 12.82 -20.45 -8.43
C ASN A 216 12.05 -20.97 -7.21
N ILE A 217 11.02 -20.28 -6.75
CA ILE A 217 10.18 -20.77 -5.65
C ILE A 217 9.46 -22.05 -6.07
N LYS A 218 9.52 -23.05 -5.19
CA LYS A 218 8.79 -24.31 -5.39
C LYS A 218 7.30 -24.01 -5.53
N GLN A 219 6.73 -24.40 -6.66
CA GLN A 219 5.30 -24.20 -6.91
C GLN A 219 4.51 -25.15 -6.00
N ASP A 220 3.89 -24.57 -4.97
CA ASP A 220 3.14 -25.24 -3.91
C ASP A 220 1.77 -24.54 -3.79
N ASP A 221 0.72 -25.28 -3.45
CA ASP A 221 -0.64 -24.72 -3.29
C ASP A 221 -0.81 -23.89 -2.01
N ASN A 222 0.19 -23.92 -1.12
CA ASN A 222 0.23 -23.15 0.10
C ASN A 222 0.63 -21.68 -0.11
N PHE A 223 0.78 -21.17 -1.34
CA PHE A 223 0.91 -19.73 -1.54
C PHE A 223 0.12 -19.14 -2.69
N LYS A 224 -0.17 -17.85 -2.56
CA LYS A 224 -0.76 -16.99 -3.57
C LYS A 224 0.04 -15.72 -3.72
N ILE A 225 -0.08 -15.07 -4.88
CA ILE A 225 0.61 -13.84 -5.21
C ILE A 225 -0.43 -12.74 -5.44
N ARG A 226 -0.18 -11.58 -4.84
CA ARG A 226 -0.87 -10.33 -5.16
C ARG A 226 0.12 -9.38 -5.80
N PHE A 227 -0.15 -8.98 -7.03
CA PHE A 227 0.72 -8.09 -7.78
C PHE A 227 0.26 -6.65 -7.71
N ALA A 228 1.18 -5.73 -7.43
CA ALA A 228 1.03 -4.34 -7.83
C ALA A 228 2.05 -4.01 -8.93
N THR A 229 1.57 -3.34 -9.97
CA THR A 229 2.40 -2.99 -11.14
C THR A 229 1.95 -1.67 -11.76
N ASN A 230 2.85 -1.03 -12.52
CA ASN A 230 2.51 0.04 -13.44
C ASN A 230 1.94 -0.47 -14.78
N GLY A 231 1.93 -1.79 -15.01
CA GLY A 231 1.30 -2.45 -16.16
C GLY A 231 2.09 -2.44 -17.46
N THR A 232 3.15 -1.64 -17.60
CA THR A 232 3.90 -1.52 -18.87
C THR A 232 4.73 -2.76 -19.22
N LEU A 233 5.15 -3.51 -18.20
CA LEU A 233 5.88 -4.78 -18.37
C LEU A 233 5.00 -6.02 -18.17
N MET A 234 3.70 -5.86 -17.90
CA MET A 234 2.74 -6.94 -17.75
C MET A 234 2.32 -7.51 -19.12
N THR A 235 3.29 -8.04 -19.87
CA THR A 235 3.03 -8.62 -21.19
C THR A 235 2.35 -9.97 -21.06
N ARG A 236 1.63 -10.37 -22.11
CA ARG A 236 1.04 -11.71 -22.20
C ARG A 236 2.07 -12.81 -21.94
N GLU A 237 3.27 -12.69 -22.52
CA GLU A 237 4.37 -13.64 -22.32
C GLU A 237 4.70 -13.83 -20.84
N ARG A 238 4.80 -12.74 -20.07
CA ARG A 238 5.08 -12.85 -18.63
C ARG A 238 3.91 -13.51 -17.89
N LEU A 239 2.69 -13.16 -18.24
CA LEU A 239 1.47 -13.76 -17.68
C LEU A 239 1.24 -15.22 -18.11
N MET A 240 2.04 -15.78 -19.02
CA MET A 240 2.01 -17.20 -19.38
C MET A 240 2.99 -18.05 -18.55
N HIS A 241 3.84 -17.43 -17.73
CA HIS A 241 4.79 -18.15 -16.88
C HIS A 241 4.06 -18.89 -15.73
N PRO A 242 4.52 -20.07 -15.27
CA PRO A 242 3.82 -20.86 -14.24
C PRO A 242 3.37 -20.11 -12.98
N TYR A 243 4.17 -19.20 -12.44
CA TYR A 243 3.79 -18.41 -11.25
C TYR A 243 2.52 -17.58 -11.49
N ALA A 244 2.16 -17.25 -12.74
CA ALA A 244 0.98 -16.46 -13.05
C ALA A 244 -0.31 -17.17 -12.61
N GLN A 245 -0.30 -18.50 -12.58
CA GLN A 245 -1.41 -19.29 -12.02
C GLN A 245 -1.52 -19.15 -10.50
N LYS A 246 -0.49 -18.66 -9.79
CA LYS A 246 -0.57 -18.37 -8.34
C LYS A 246 -1.09 -16.97 -8.05
N ILE A 247 -1.28 -16.13 -9.07
CA ILE A 247 -1.78 -14.75 -8.90
C ILE A 247 -3.28 -14.78 -8.61
N ASP A 248 -3.68 -14.27 -7.46
CA ASP A 248 -5.10 -14.10 -7.08
C ASP A 248 -5.57 -12.65 -7.10
N HIS A 249 -4.63 -11.71 -7.26
CA HIS A 249 -4.91 -10.28 -7.28
C HIS A 249 -3.89 -9.54 -8.16
N ILE A 250 -4.39 -8.63 -9.00
CA ILE A 250 -3.56 -7.68 -9.74
C ILE A 250 -4.14 -6.29 -9.53
N GLU A 251 -3.26 -5.36 -9.18
CA GLU A 251 -3.56 -3.95 -9.09
C GLU A 251 -2.63 -3.15 -10.00
N VAL A 252 -3.20 -2.42 -10.95
CA VAL A 252 -2.45 -1.64 -11.94
C VAL A 252 -2.56 -0.16 -11.63
N SER A 253 -1.44 0.48 -11.33
CA SER A 253 -1.39 1.90 -11.02
C SER A 253 -1.08 2.72 -12.28
N ILE A 254 -2.02 3.60 -12.69
CA ILE A 254 -2.01 4.25 -14.01
C ILE A 254 -1.97 5.78 -13.92
N ASP A 255 -2.82 6.37 -13.06
CA ASP A 255 -2.91 7.82 -12.76
C ASP A 255 -3.30 8.77 -13.91
N ALA A 256 -3.69 8.28 -15.09
CA ALA A 256 -4.08 9.14 -16.22
C ALA A 256 -5.05 8.43 -17.17
N ALA A 257 -5.93 9.20 -17.82
CA ALA A 257 -6.85 8.74 -18.85
C ALA A 257 -6.29 8.95 -20.28
N CYS A 258 -5.35 9.89 -20.45
CA CYS A 258 -4.75 10.18 -21.75
C CYS A 258 -3.22 10.04 -21.79
N GLU A 259 -2.68 9.85 -23.00
CA GLU A 259 -1.25 9.60 -23.27
C GLU A 259 -0.37 10.75 -22.77
N SER A 260 -0.72 12.01 -23.04
CA SER A 260 0.09 13.16 -22.65
C SER A 260 0.24 13.32 -21.14
N THR A 261 -0.84 13.12 -20.39
CA THR A 261 -0.81 13.19 -18.93
C THR A 261 -0.10 12.00 -18.33
N TYR A 262 -0.35 10.80 -18.88
CA TYR A 262 0.34 9.59 -18.47
C TYR A 262 1.86 9.75 -18.60
N GLU A 263 2.37 10.13 -19.77
CA GLU A 263 3.82 10.23 -20.00
C GLU A 263 4.47 11.34 -19.17
N LYS A 264 3.73 12.41 -18.86
CA LYS A 264 4.17 13.47 -17.94
C LYS A 264 4.37 12.95 -16.52
N ILE A 265 3.38 12.26 -15.95
CA ILE A 265 3.40 11.88 -14.52
C ILE A 265 4.07 10.52 -14.28
N ARG A 266 3.87 9.56 -15.20
CA ARG A 266 4.45 8.21 -15.22
C ARG A 266 5.71 8.18 -16.10
N ARG A 267 6.68 9.03 -15.76
CA ARG A 267 7.92 9.24 -16.53
C ARG A 267 8.62 7.92 -16.87
N GLY A 268 8.96 7.78 -18.16
CA GLY A 268 9.53 6.56 -18.74
C GLY A 268 8.50 5.51 -19.17
N GLY A 269 7.20 5.81 -19.03
CA GLY A 269 6.11 4.93 -19.41
C GLY A 269 5.74 5.05 -20.88
N ASN A 270 5.04 4.05 -21.39
CA ASN A 270 4.47 4.05 -22.74
C ASN A 270 2.98 3.73 -22.62
N PHE A 271 2.12 4.72 -22.87
CA PHE A 271 0.67 4.58 -22.65
C PHE A 271 0.05 3.53 -23.57
N LYS A 272 0.49 3.45 -24.83
CA LYS A 272 0.01 2.47 -25.80
C LYS A 272 0.35 1.03 -25.37
N ALA A 273 1.57 0.81 -24.88
CA ALA A 273 1.98 -0.48 -24.36
C ALA A 273 1.17 -0.86 -23.11
N LEU A 274 0.92 0.09 -22.21
CA LEU A 274 0.03 -0.11 -21.07
C LEU A 274 -1.37 -0.55 -21.53
N VAL A 275 -2.04 0.22 -22.39
CA VAL A 275 -3.40 -0.08 -22.87
C VAL A 275 -3.44 -1.46 -23.54
N LYS A 276 -2.45 -1.80 -24.37
CA LYS A 276 -2.31 -3.14 -24.95
C LYS A 276 -2.24 -4.23 -23.87
N ASN A 277 -1.44 -4.03 -22.83
CA ASN A 277 -1.30 -4.99 -21.74
C ASN A 277 -2.58 -5.13 -20.89
N LEU A 278 -3.31 -4.04 -20.65
CA LEU A 278 -4.60 -4.06 -19.96
C LEU A 278 -5.64 -4.85 -20.75
N ASN A 279 -5.73 -4.61 -22.06
CA ASN A 279 -6.61 -5.37 -22.96
C ASN A 279 -6.26 -6.87 -22.97
N ASN A 280 -4.97 -7.19 -22.99
CA ASN A 280 -4.51 -8.58 -22.91
C ASN A 280 -4.91 -9.22 -21.57
N LEU A 281 -4.70 -8.54 -20.44
CA LEU A 281 -5.09 -9.05 -19.12
C LEU A 281 -6.60 -9.34 -19.06
N ASP A 282 -7.43 -8.37 -19.48
CA ASP A 282 -8.89 -8.53 -19.43
C ASP A 282 -9.38 -9.65 -20.37
N SER A 283 -8.75 -9.82 -21.54
CA SER A 283 -9.03 -10.94 -22.43
C SER A 283 -8.59 -12.28 -21.83
N MET A 284 -7.42 -12.35 -21.22
CA MET A 284 -6.90 -13.58 -20.61
C MET A 284 -7.79 -14.06 -19.47
N ILE A 285 -8.28 -13.15 -18.63
CA ILE A 285 -9.25 -13.46 -17.57
C ILE A 285 -10.56 -13.94 -18.19
N SER A 286 -11.08 -13.25 -19.21
CA SER A 286 -12.32 -13.64 -19.90
C SER A 286 -12.23 -15.04 -20.50
N ASN A 287 -11.07 -15.39 -21.04
CA ASN A 287 -10.79 -16.68 -21.67
C ASN A 287 -10.38 -17.78 -20.66
N ARG A 288 -10.34 -17.46 -19.36
CA ARG A 288 -9.90 -18.36 -18.28
C ARG A 288 -8.47 -18.88 -18.44
N GLU A 289 -7.60 -18.09 -19.06
CA GLU A 289 -6.16 -18.40 -19.20
C GLU A 289 -5.39 -18.19 -17.89
N LEU A 290 -5.93 -17.34 -17.00
CA LEU A 290 -5.45 -17.14 -15.64
C LEU A 290 -6.51 -17.67 -14.66
N THR A 291 -6.32 -18.84 -14.07
CA THR A 291 -7.43 -19.55 -13.39
C THR A 291 -7.71 -19.02 -11.99
N ASN A 292 -6.72 -18.41 -11.32
CA ASN A 292 -6.84 -17.96 -9.94
C ASN A 292 -7.26 -16.49 -9.79
N ILE A 293 -7.39 -15.76 -10.91
CA ILE A 293 -7.84 -14.37 -10.93
C ILE A 293 -9.09 -14.23 -11.80
N GLY A 294 -10.20 -13.83 -11.19
CA GLY A 294 -11.46 -13.56 -11.90
C GLY A 294 -11.70 -12.09 -12.20
N LYS A 295 -11.02 -11.18 -11.48
CA LYS A 295 -11.12 -9.73 -11.65
C LYS A 295 -9.83 -9.03 -11.22
N TRP A 296 -9.65 -7.79 -11.67
CA TRP A 296 -8.45 -6.99 -11.40
C TRP A 296 -8.79 -5.53 -11.04
N ASN A 297 -7.83 -4.82 -10.47
CA ASN A 297 -8.02 -3.46 -9.96
C ASN A 297 -7.18 -2.43 -10.72
N MET A 298 -7.64 -1.18 -10.71
CA MET A 298 -6.87 -0.02 -11.13
C MET A 298 -6.69 0.98 -9.99
N ASN A 299 -5.55 1.68 -9.97
CA ASN A 299 -5.29 2.80 -9.06
C ASN A 299 -5.08 4.11 -9.82
N PHE A 300 -5.55 5.19 -9.21
CA PHE A 300 -5.38 6.57 -9.64
C PHE A 300 -4.96 7.45 -8.47
N VAL A 301 -3.72 7.91 -8.49
CA VAL A 301 -3.19 8.88 -7.53
C VAL A 301 -3.51 10.30 -7.99
N VAL A 302 -4.45 10.95 -7.30
CA VAL A 302 -4.93 12.30 -7.57
C VAL A 302 -3.87 13.34 -7.19
N GLN A 303 -3.54 14.19 -8.16
CA GLN A 303 -2.65 15.35 -8.02
C GLN A 303 -3.09 16.45 -9.01
N LYS A 304 -2.53 17.65 -8.85
CA LYS A 304 -2.77 18.81 -9.74
C LYS A 304 -2.70 18.44 -11.23
N ASP A 305 -1.74 17.63 -11.60
CA ASP A 305 -1.47 17.31 -13.01
C ASP A 305 -2.50 16.38 -13.66
N ASN A 306 -3.39 15.73 -12.90
CA ASN A 306 -4.31 14.72 -13.44
C ASN A 306 -5.76 14.77 -12.91
N TYR A 307 -6.08 15.59 -11.90
CA TYR A 307 -7.41 15.56 -11.27
C TYR A 307 -8.56 15.83 -12.25
N LYS A 308 -8.32 16.61 -13.31
CA LYS A 308 -9.31 16.90 -14.36
C LYS A 308 -9.68 15.66 -15.19
N GLU A 309 -8.83 14.63 -15.20
CA GLU A 309 -9.06 13.37 -15.90
C GLU A 309 -9.73 12.30 -15.04
N MET A 310 -10.02 12.58 -13.76
CA MET A 310 -10.53 11.55 -12.85
C MET A 310 -11.81 10.89 -13.38
N ALA A 311 -12.76 11.68 -13.88
CA ALA A 311 -14.03 11.15 -14.39
C ALA A 311 -13.84 10.34 -15.68
N ASP A 312 -12.99 10.81 -16.59
CA ASP A 312 -12.70 10.10 -17.84
C ASP A 312 -11.92 8.80 -17.60
N PHE A 313 -11.00 8.82 -16.63
CA PHE A 313 -10.32 7.61 -16.16
C PHE A 313 -11.32 6.58 -15.61
N ALA A 314 -12.29 7.02 -14.80
CA ALA A 314 -13.33 6.13 -14.28
C ALA A 314 -14.13 5.50 -15.43
N ARG A 315 -14.61 6.31 -16.38
CA ARG A 315 -15.37 5.80 -17.54
C ARG A 315 -14.55 4.82 -18.37
N TRP A 316 -13.29 5.12 -18.64
CA TRP A 316 -12.40 4.21 -19.36
C TRP A 316 -12.19 2.90 -18.59
N ALA A 317 -11.91 2.96 -17.29
CA ALA A 317 -11.75 1.78 -16.46
C ALA A 317 -13.02 0.90 -16.46
N LEU A 318 -14.20 1.51 -16.33
CA LEU A 318 -15.48 0.81 -16.29
C LEU A 318 -15.83 0.10 -17.61
N SER A 319 -15.11 0.39 -18.71
CA SER A 319 -15.26 -0.31 -19.99
C SER A 319 -14.67 -1.74 -19.99
N TYR A 320 -13.77 -2.06 -19.05
CA TYR A 320 -13.19 -3.39 -18.93
C TYR A 320 -14.15 -4.37 -18.25
N LYS A 321 -14.31 -5.56 -18.83
CA LYS A 321 -15.32 -6.55 -18.41
C LYS A 321 -15.02 -7.11 -17.02
N ASN A 322 -13.76 -7.36 -16.73
CA ASN A 322 -13.33 -8.01 -15.50
C ASN A 322 -12.71 -7.02 -14.51
N LEU A 323 -13.00 -5.74 -14.65
CA LEU A 323 -12.67 -4.76 -13.62
C LEU A 323 -13.44 -5.09 -12.33
N ASN A 324 -12.71 -5.20 -11.23
CA ASN A 324 -13.27 -5.29 -9.89
C ASN A 324 -13.55 -3.90 -9.31
N ARG A 325 -12.54 -3.02 -9.33
CA ARG A 325 -12.62 -1.69 -8.73
C ARG A 325 -11.55 -0.73 -9.27
N VAL A 326 -11.85 0.55 -9.14
CA VAL A 326 -10.89 1.64 -9.28
C VAL A 326 -10.69 2.32 -7.93
N TRP A 327 -9.46 2.43 -7.46
CA TRP A 327 -9.12 3.21 -6.27
C TRP A 327 -8.60 4.59 -6.64
N TYR A 328 -9.18 5.62 -6.03
CA TYR A 328 -8.62 6.97 -6.03
C TYR A 328 -7.97 7.25 -4.68
N LEU A 329 -6.75 7.76 -4.74
CA LEU A 329 -5.94 8.09 -3.57
C LEU A 329 -5.31 9.47 -3.79
N LEU A 330 -5.24 10.31 -2.76
CA LEU A 330 -4.46 11.56 -2.83
C LEU A 330 -2.95 11.25 -2.92
N ILE A 331 -2.16 12.06 -3.65
CA ILE A 331 -0.70 11.90 -3.66
C ILE A 331 -0.14 11.99 -2.25
N TYR A 332 0.83 11.13 -1.96
CA TYR A 332 1.54 11.10 -0.68
C TYR A 332 2.98 11.58 -0.88
N ASP A 333 3.55 12.23 0.14
CA ASP A 333 4.95 12.65 0.12
C ASP A 333 5.86 11.49 0.57
N TRP A 334 6.71 11.02 -0.34
CA TRP A 334 7.70 9.98 -0.06
C TRP A 334 9.00 10.53 0.54
N GLY A 335 9.05 11.84 0.82
CA GLY A 335 10.18 12.52 1.45
C GLY A 335 11.23 13.01 0.46
N HIS A 336 11.00 12.86 -0.86
CA HIS A 336 11.89 13.35 -1.92
C HIS A 336 11.47 14.70 -2.51
N LEU A 337 10.26 15.17 -2.19
CA LEU A 337 9.75 16.48 -2.62
C LEU A 337 9.97 17.52 -1.52
N SER A 338 10.28 18.76 -1.90
CA SER A 338 10.22 19.87 -0.95
C SER A 338 8.77 20.12 -0.52
N PRO A 339 8.52 20.70 0.68
CA PRO A 339 7.16 21.04 1.11
C PRO A 339 6.41 21.92 0.12
N GLN A 340 7.10 22.83 -0.57
CA GLN A 340 6.51 23.73 -1.57
C GLN A 340 6.14 22.96 -2.86
N GLU A 341 7.01 22.07 -3.32
CA GLU A 341 6.71 21.20 -4.48
C GLU A 341 5.53 20.28 -4.19
N PHE A 342 5.51 19.64 -3.02
CA PHE A 342 4.39 18.79 -2.63
C PHE A 342 3.08 19.57 -2.54
N ALA A 343 3.07 20.74 -1.87
CA ALA A 343 1.90 21.60 -1.79
C ALA A 343 1.38 22.02 -3.18
N SER A 344 2.29 22.29 -4.13
CA SER A 344 1.90 22.62 -5.52
C SER A 344 1.26 21.47 -6.29
N LYS A 345 1.38 20.23 -5.80
CA LYS A 345 0.76 19.02 -6.37
C LYS A 345 -0.51 18.62 -5.61
N ALA A 346 -0.59 18.99 -4.34
CA ALA A 346 -1.67 18.63 -3.43
C ALA A 346 -2.93 19.47 -3.68
N VAL A 347 -3.63 19.21 -4.79
CA VAL A 347 -4.81 19.99 -5.22
C VAL A 347 -5.96 20.02 -4.21
N TRP A 348 -5.98 19.10 -3.24
CA TRP A 348 -6.97 19.06 -2.17
C TRP A 348 -6.66 20.01 -0.99
N TYR A 349 -5.51 20.67 -0.98
CA TYR A 349 -5.23 21.72 -0.01
C TYR A 349 -6.17 22.91 -0.26
N GLU A 350 -6.77 23.44 0.81
CA GLU A 350 -7.79 24.48 0.72
C GLU A 350 -7.24 25.80 0.16
N ASP A 351 -5.93 26.04 0.33
CA ASP A 351 -5.21 27.20 -0.22
C ASP A 351 -4.61 26.95 -1.61
N HIS A 352 -4.80 25.76 -2.20
CA HIS A 352 -4.34 25.48 -3.55
C HIS A 352 -5.18 26.28 -4.57
N PRO A 353 -4.58 26.96 -5.58
CA PRO A 353 -5.32 27.80 -6.52
C PRO A 353 -6.43 27.08 -7.29
N GLU A 354 -6.24 25.79 -7.56
CA GLU A 354 -7.21 24.93 -8.28
C GLU A 354 -8.09 24.08 -7.34
N HIS A 355 -8.16 24.41 -6.04
CA HIS A 355 -8.94 23.62 -5.08
C HIS A 355 -10.43 23.53 -5.44
N GLN A 356 -11.03 24.65 -5.87
CA GLN A 356 -12.45 24.69 -6.24
C GLN A 356 -12.75 23.91 -7.53
N ASP A 357 -11.83 23.93 -8.49
CA ASP A 357 -11.93 23.13 -9.71
C ASP A 357 -11.88 21.63 -9.37
N PHE A 358 -11.01 21.25 -8.43
CA PHE A 358 -10.94 19.88 -7.92
C PHE A 358 -12.24 19.44 -7.24
N LEU A 359 -12.82 20.27 -6.37
CA LEU A 359 -14.12 19.97 -5.76
C LEU A 359 -15.23 19.85 -6.81
N THR A 360 -15.20 20.70 -7.84
CA THR A 360 -16.15 20.64 -8.96
C THR A 360 -15.98 19.33 -9.74
N ALA A 361 -14.76 18.91 -10.05
CA ALA A 361 -14.49 17.65 -10.74
C ALA A 361 -15.04 16.44 -9.97
N LEU A 362 -14.99 16.46 -8.63
CA LEU A 362 -15.53 15.38 -7.78
C LEU A 362 -17.06 15.24 -7.80
N LYS A 363 -17.79 16.24 -8.32
CA LYS A 363 -19.25 16.18 -8.41
C LYS A 363 -19.74 15.29 -9.55
N ASP A 364 -18.86 14.81 -10.42
CA ASP A 364 -19.24 13.96 -11.55
C ASP A 364 -19.99 12.69 -11.06
N PRO A 365 -21.13 12.34 -11.65
CA PRO A 365 -21.94 11.19 -11.23
C PRO A 365 -21.26 9.84 -11.49
N VAL A 366 -20.20 9.77 -12.31
CA VAL A 366 -19.47 8.51 -12.54
C VAL A 366 -18.91 7.92 -11.23
N PHE A 367 -18.62 8.78 -10.25
CA PHE A 367 -18.10 8.36 -8.95
C PHE A 367 -19.15 7.71 -8.03
N ASP A 368 -20.42 7.63 -8.45
CA ASP A 368 -21.46 6.87 -7.76
C ASP A 368 -21.53 5.39 -8.19
N ASP A 369 -20.79 4.98 -9.23
CA ASP A 369 -20.68 3.57 -9.61
C ASP A 369 -20.02 2.78 -8.45
N PRO A 370 -20.61 1.64 -8.02
CA PRO A 370 -20.14 0.88 -6.86
C PRO A 370 -18.73 0.28 -7.04
N ARG A 371 -18.19 0.28 -8.26
CA ARG A 371 -16.81 -0.14 -8.55
C ARG A 371 -15.80 1.00 -8.37
N ILE A 372 -16.24 2.23 -8.15
CA ILE A 372 -15.37 3.38 -7.95
C ILE A 372 -15.20 3.67 -6.46
N PHE A 373 -13.98 3.52 -5.96
CA PHE A 373 -13.63 3.67 -4.54
C PHE A 373 -12.78 4.92 -4.36
N LEU A 374 -13.36 5.95 -3.75
CA LEU A 374 -12.72 7.25 -3.60
C LEU A 374 -11.71 7.34 -2.43
N GLY A 375 -11.48 6.30 -1.64
CA GLY A 375 -10.49 6.30 -0.56
C GLY A 375 -10.51 7.58 0.29
N ASN A 376 -9.34 8.19 0.50
CA ASN A 376 -9.19 9.48 1.19
C ASN A 376 -9.66 10.70 0.38
N VAL A 377 -9.92 10.54 -0.92
CA VAL A 377 -10.54 11.56 -1.79
C VAL A 377 -12.03 11.74 -1.47
N GLY A 378 -12.70 10.69 -0.98
CA GLY A 378 -14.15 10.70 -0.72
C GLY A 378 -14.61 11.75 0.29
N ALA A 379 -13.77 12.11 1.26
CA ALA A 379 -14.05 13.19 2.21
C ALA A 379 -14.18 14.55 1.50
N HIS A 380 -13.38 14.79 0.46
CA HIS A 380 -13.45 16.02 -0.34
C HIS A 380 -14.69 16.04 -1.23
N ARG A 381 -15.16 14.88 -1.72
CA ARG A 381 -16.42 14.80 -2.48
C ARG A 381 -17.63 15.18 -1.61
N LYS A 382 -17.66 14.76 -0.34
CA LYS A 382 -18.68 15.21 0.61
C LYS A 382 -18.66 16.72 0.81
N LYS A 383 -17.47 17.31 0.98
CA LYS A 383 -17.30 18.78 1.07
C LYS A 383 -17.82 19.48 -0.20
N ALA A 384 -17.53 18.93 -1.37
CA ALA A 384 -17.97 19.50 -2.65
C ALA A 384 -19.50 19.64 -2.74
N PHE A 385 -20.25 18.63 -2.27
CA PHE A 385 -21.72 18.69 -2.24
C PHE A 385 -22.28 19.58 -1.11
N ALA A 386 -21.53 19.82 -0.04
CA ALA A 386 -21.95 20.66 1.08
C ALA A 386 -21.78 22.18 0.83
N GLN A 387 -21.09 22.59 -0.25
CA GLN A 387 -20.90 23.99 -0.65
C GLN A 387 -22.12 24.59 -1.41
N ILE A 388 -23.30 23.98 -1.30
CA ILE A 388 -24.55 24.42 -1.96
C ILE A 388 -25.37 25.28 -1.02
#